data_AF-A0A3M1RUN8-F1
#
_entry.id   AF-A0A3M1RUN8-F1
#
_cell.length_a   1.000
_cell.length_b   1.000
_cell.length_c   1.000
_cell.angle_alpha   90.00
_cell.angle_beta   90.00
_cell.angle_gamma   90.00
#
_symmetry.space_group_name_H-M   'P 1'
#
loop_
_entity.id
_entity.type
_entity.pdbx_description
1 polymer ?
#
loop_
_entity_poly.entity_id
_entity_poly.type
_entity_poly.pdbx_seq_one_letter_code
_entity_poly.pdbx_strand_id
1 'polypeptide(L)'
;DIFSNFDRLKAGIIFTDNDKNILWANKKFLNLFNTDLQSLKNQKCWNLLHPESQNCHLCETEDNIHLQVAINGTKYHLLISNTPIGSIELSIIHEITKIMSEFEKLSKEVNELKEMIKNTFGSYKFLIACSDCQKIRLEDGTWVKPADIKSIMETTGISHGLCPECAKPYIEDLIKKKD
;
A
#
# COMPACT_ATOMS: atom_id res chain seq x y z
N ASP A 1 -2.54 -36.59 -15.22
CA ASP A 1 -1.18 -36.10 -14.94
C ASP A 1 -1.27 -34.91 -13.98
N ILE A 2 -0.68 -35.02 -12.78
CA ILE A 2 -0.74 -33.98 -11.74
C ILE A 2 -0.14 -32.66 -12.25
N PHE A 3 0.87 -32.72 -13.12
CA PHE A 3 1.54 -31.52 -13.64
C PHE A 3 0.64 -30.65 -14.52
N SER A 4 -0.31 -31.28 -15.24
CA SER A 4 -1.29 -30.55 -16.06
C SER A 4 -2.23 -29.65 -15.25
N ASN A 5 -2.40 -29.91 -13.94
CA ASN A 5 -3.20 -29.05 -13.08
C ASN A 5 -2.48 -27.74 -12.75
N PHE A 6 -1.15 -27.76 -12.64
CA PHE A 6 -0.36 -26.55 -12.37
C PHE A 6 -0.37 -25.57 -13.55
N ASP A 7 -0.59 -26.03 -14.77
CA ASP A 7 -0.74 -25.17 -15.96
C ASP A 7 -2.02 -24.33 -15.93
N ARG A 8 -3.01 -24.68 -15.11
CA ARG A 8 -4.26 -23.92 -14.97
C ARG A 8 -4.13 -22.76 -13.97
N LEU A 9 -3.05 -22.72 -13.21
CA LEU A 9 -2.82 -21.68 -12.23
C LEU A 9 -2.43 -20.37 -12.91
N LYS A 10 -2.88 -19.26 -12.32
CA LYS A 10 -2.54 -17.91 -12.79
C LYS A 10 -1.12 -17.49 -12.43
N ALA A 11 -0.45 -18.26 -11.56
CA ALA A 11 0.92 -18.05 -11.13
C ALA A 11 1.91 -18.88 -11.97
N GLY A 12 3.10 -18.34 -12.17
CA GLY A 12 4.24 -19.12 -12.64
C GLY A 12 4.68 -20.07 -11.54
N ILE A 13 5.07 -21.29 -11.91
CA ILE A 13 5.61 -22.29 -10.98
C ILE A 13 6.89 -22.83 -11.57
N ILE A 14 7.92 -22.92 -10.74
CA ILE A 14 9.15 -23.65 -11.04
C ILE A 14 9.48 -24.61 -9.89
N PHE A 15 10.08 -25.74 -10.25
CA PHE A 15 10.75 -26.63 -9.31
C PHE A 15 12.25 -26.55 -9.54
N THR A 16 13.00 -26.39 -8.46
CA THR A 16 14.46 -26.34 -8.48
C THR A 16 15.07 -27.40 -7.57
N ASP A 17 16.28 -27.85 -7.86
CA ASP A 17 17.05 -28.66 -6.91
C ASP A 17 17.75 -27.77 -5.86
N ASN A 18 18.49 -28.40 -4.93
CA ASN A 18 19.26 -27.70 -3.89
C ASN A 18 20.31 -26.73 -4.46
N ASP A 19 20.81 -27.00 -5.66
CA ASP A 19 21.75 -26.13 -6.36
C ASP A 19 21.04 -25.04 -7.17
N LYS A 20 19.71 -24.94 -7.06
CA LYS A 20 18.83 -24.02 -7.78
C LYS A 20 18.79 -24.22 -9.30
N ASN A 21 19.12 -25.42 -9.78
CA ASN A 21 18.90 -25.78 -11.17
C ASN A 21 17.41 -26.01 -11.41
N ILE A 22 16.85 -25.46 -12.48
CA ILE A 22 15.45 -25.64 -12.85
C ILE A 22 15.23 -27.08 -13.33
N LEU A 23 14.40 -27.82 -12.61
CA LEU A 23 14.00 -29.17 -12.96
C LEU A 23 12.74 -29.18 -13.84
N TRP A 24 11.81 -28.26 -13.56
CA TRP A 24 10.53 -28.15 -14.24
C TRP A 24 9.93 -26.75 -14.09
N ALA A 25 9.10 -26.34 -15.04
CA ALA A 25 8.34 -25.10 -15.00
C ALA A 25 6.95 -25.28 -15.65
N ASN A 26 5.94 -24.58 -15.13
CA ASN A 26 4.61 -24.58 -15.74
C ASN A 26 4.53 -23.64 -16.96
N LYS A 27 3.48 -23.78 -17.76
CA LYS A 27 3.26 -22.94 -18.95
C LYS A 27 3.21 -21.45 -18.63
N LYS A 28 2.62 -21.07 -17.49
CA LYS A 28 2.51 -19.65 -17.12
C LYS A 28 3.89 -19.01 -16.91
N PHE A 29 4.82 -19.72 -16.27
CA PHE A 29 6.21 -19.28 -16.13
C PHE A 29 6.92 -19.21 -17.48
N LEU A 30 6.83 -20.27 -18.29
CA LEU A 30 7.46 -20.33 -19.61
C LEU A 30 7.00 -19.18 -20.52
N ASN A 31 5.70 -18.89 -20.52
CA ASN A 31 5.11 -17.78 -21.27
C ASN A 31 5.59 -16.42 -20.76
N LEU A 32 5.75 -16.26 -19.44
CA LEU A 32 6.22 -15.00 -18.84
C LEU A 32 7.63 -14.65 -19.32
N PHE A 33 8.52 -15.64 -19.41
CA PHE A 33 9.91 -15.46 -19.85
C PHE A 33 10.13 -15.70 -21.35
N ASN A 34 9.05 -15.95 -22.11
CA ASN A 34 9.09 -16.26 -23.54
C ASN A 34 10.14 -17.34 -23.90
N THR A 35 10.11 -18.45 -23.16
CA THR A 35 11.08 -19.54 -23.25
C THR A 35 10.40 -20.90 -23.20
N ASP A 36 11.15 -21.98 -23.40
CA ASP A 36 10.66 -23.36 -23.36
C ASP A 36 11.39 -24.18 -22.28
N LEU A 37 10.76 -25.28 -21.87
CA LEU A 37 11.30 -26.11 -20.79
C LEU A 37 12.65 -26.74 -21.13
N GLN A 38 12.92 -27.08 -22.40
CA GLN A 38 14.20 -27.69 -22.77
C GLN A 38 15.34 -26.69 -22.65
N SER A 39 15.08 -25.44 -23.04
CA SER A 39 16.04 -24.34 -22.89
C SER A 39 16.32 -24.02 -21.42
N LEU A 40 15.31 -24.13 -20.54
CA LEU A 40 15.46 -23.81 -19.11
C LEU A 40 16.02 -24.93 -18.25
N LYS A 41 15.82 -26.19 -18.64
CA LYS A 41 16.17 -27.33 -17.80
C LYS A 41 17.66 -27.31 -17.46
N ASN A 42 17.97 -27.52 -16.19
CA ASN A 42 19.30 -27.46 -15.60
C ASN A 42 19.97 -26.08 -15.62
N GLN A 43 19.28 -25.02 -16.04
CA GLN A 43 19.77 -23.66 -15.85
C GLN A 43 19.52 -23.19 -14.41
N LYS A 44 20.35 -22.27 -13.93
CA LYS A 44 20.17 -21.64 -12.64
C LYS A 44 18.98 -20.68 -12.66
N CYS A 45 18.09 -20.76 -11.68
CA CYS A 45 16.89 -19.91 -11.63
C CYS A 45 17.21 -18.41 -11.60
N TRP A 46 18.33 -18.02 -10.97
CA TRP A 46 18.76 -16.63 -10.87
C TRP A 46 19.17 -16.02 -12.21
N ASN A 47 19.53 -16.80 -13.22
CA ASN A 47 19.80 -16.26 -14.56
C ASN A 47 18.58 -15.56 -15.17
N LEU A 48 17.37 -15.94 -14.74
CA LEU A 48 16.11 -15.34 -15.18
C LEU A 48 15.58 -14.33 -14.17
N LEU A 49 15.62 -14.69 -12.88
CA LEU A 49 14.95 -13.94 -11.82
C LEU A 49 15.83 -12.84 -11.22
N HIS A 50 17.15 -13.01 -11.26
CA HIS A 50 18.15 -12.12 -10.68
C HIS A 50 19.39 -12.03 -11.56
N PRO A 51 19.29 -11.55 -12.81
CA PRO A 51 20.44 -11.54 -13.73
C PRO A 51 21.63 -10.70 -13.21
N GLU A 52 21.38 -9.77 -12.29
CA GLU A 52 22.42 -8.94 -11.65
C GLU A 52 23.06 -9.61 -10.42
N SER A 53 22.48 -10.70 -9.90
CA SER A 53 23.03 -11.43 -8.75
C SER A 53 23.86 -12.61 -9.22
N GLN A 54 25.10 -12.71 -8.75
CA GLN A 54 25.96 -13.88 -8.99
C GLN A 54 25.50 -15.12 -8.19
N ASN A 55 24.62 -14.95 -7.19
CA ASN A 55 24.24 -16.00 -6.23
C ASN A 55 22.78 -15.84 -5.72
N CYS A 56 22.17 -16.93 -5.26
CA CYS A 56 20.76 -17.02 -4.87
C CYS A 56 20.48 -16.64 -3.40
N HIS A 57 21.29 -15.78 -2.77
CA HIS A 57 21.14 -15.52 -1.33
C HIS A 57 19.85 -14.77 -0.95
N LEU A 58 19.25 -14.05 -1.91
CA LEU A 58 17.97 -13.34 -1.69
C LEU A 58 16.80 -14.29 -1.45
N CYS A 59 16.89 -15.52 -1.93
CA CYS A 59 15.80 -16.50 -1.83
C CYS A 59 15.83 -17.36 -0.57
N GLU A 60 16.91 -17.30 0.19
CA GLU A 60 17.18 -18.20 1.33
C GLU A 60 16.68 -17.62 2.67
N THR A 61 16.42 -16.32 2.74
CA THR A 61 16.24 -15.61 4.02
C THR A 61 14.88 -14.95 4.21
N GLU A 62 14.06 -14.83 3.17
CA GLU A 62 12.82 -14.06 3.23
C GLU A 62 11.59 -14.84 2.74
N ASP A 63 10.52 -14.77 3.53
CA ASP A 63 9.19 -15.18 3.10
C ASP A 63 8.60 -14.10 2.18
N ASN A 64 8.36 -14.45 0.92
CA ASN A 64 7.78 -13.60 -0.12
C ASN A 64 8.70 -12.46 -0.60
N ILE A 65 9.42 -12.72 -1.68
CA ILE A 65 10.40 -11.78 -2.24
C ILE A 65 9.71 -10.96 -3.33
N HIS A 66 9.76 -9.64 -3.21
CA HIS A 66 9.33 -8.73 -4.27
C HIS A 66 10.50 -8.37 -5.18
N LEU A 67 10.37 -8.66 -6.47
CA LEU A 67 11.39 -8.37 -7.48
C LEU A 67 10.85 -7.51 -8.61
N GLN A 68 11.74 -6.67 -9.13
CA GLN A 68 11.53 -6.00 -10.40
C GLN A 68 12.47 -6.62 -11.43
N VAL A 69 11.90 -7.20 -12.47
CA VAL A 69 12.67 -7.85 -13.55
C VAL A 69 12.31 -7.21 -14.88
N ALA A 70 13.32 -7.04 -15.74
CA ALA A 70 13.12 -6.61 -17.12
C ALA A 70 13.12 -7.84 -18.02
N ILE A 71 11.97 -8.17 -18.59
CA ILE A 71 11.82 -9.28 -19.54
C ILE A 71 11.50 -8.68 -20.91
N ASN A 72 12.39 -8.89 -21.88
CA ASN A 72 12.28 -8.33 -23.23
C ASN A 72 12.05 -6.80 -23.25
N GLY A 73 12.74 -6.07 -22.35
CA GLY A 73 12.62 -4.62 -22.20
C GLY A 73 11.37 -4.13 -21.44
N THR A 74 10.43 -5.03 -21.10
CA THR A 74 9.26 -4.70 -20.29
C THR A 74 9.56 -4.98 -18.82
N LYS A 75 9.27 -4.02 -17.94
CA LYS A 75 9.44 -4.18 -16.48
C LYS A 75 8.24 -4.89 -15.88
N TYR A 76 8.51 -5.92 -15.08
CA TYR A 76 7.51 -6.67 -14.32
C TYR A 76 7.82 -6.60 -12.84
N HIS A 77 6.76 -6.55 -12.04
CA HIS A 77 6.86 -6.77 -10.60
C HIS A 77 6.42 -8.21 -10.30
N LEU A 78 7.30 -8.98 -9.67
CA LEU A 78 7.07 -10.37 -9.33
C LEU A 78 7.09 -10.54 -7.81
N LEU A 79 6.15 -11.29 -7.27
CA LEU A 79 6.17 -11.77 -5.89
C LEU A 79 6.47 -13.26 -5.90
N ILE A 80 7.56 -13.66 -5.25
CA ILE A 80 8.06 -15.03 -5.27
C ILE A 80 7.98 -15.63 -3.87
N SER A 81 7.28 -16.75 -3.76
CA SER A 81 7.20 -17.55 -2.53
C SER A 81 7.90 -18.88 -2.77
N ASN A 82 8.90 -19.19 -1.96
CA ASN A 82 9.65 -20.44 -2.03
C ASN A 82 9.19 -21.38 -0.91
N THR A 83 9.05 -22.67 -1.22
CA THR A 83 8.70 -23.69 -0.23
C THR A 83 9.53 -24.95 -0.48
N PRO A 84 10.39 -25.35 0.47
CA PRO A 84 11.17 -26.58 0.32
C PRO A 84 10.27 -27.82 0.48
N ILE A 85 10.47 -28.81 -0.39
CA ILE A 85 9.77 -30.09 -0.42
C ILE A 85 10.85 -31.19 -0.57
N GLY A 86 11.45 -31.60 0.54
CA GLY A 86 12.56 -32.56 0.53
C GLY A 86 13.81 -31.95 -0.10
N SER A 87 14.33 -32.55 -1.18
CA SER A 87 15.49 -32.06 -1.93
C SER A 87 15.14 -31.16 -3.13
N ILE A 88 13.86 -30.77 -3.23
CA ILE A 88 13.34 -29.91 -4.28
C ILE A 88 12.77 -28.66 -3.61
N GLU A 89 12.91 -27.52 -4.25
CA GLU A 89 12.25 -26.28 -3.87
C GLU A 89 11.15 -25.95 -4.89
N LEU A 90 9.97 -25.65 -4.38
CA LEU A 90 8.85 -25.12 -5.15
C LEU A 90 8.87 -23.60 -5.05
N SER A 91 8.99 -22.91 -6.17
CA SER A 91 8.80 -21.46 -6.24
C SER A 91 7.50 -21.13 -6.96
N ILE A 92 6.66 -20.32 -6.31
CA ILE A 92 5.43 -19.76 -6.88
C ILE A 92 5.68 -18.29 -7.18
N ILE A 93 5.51 -17.90 -8.45
CA ILE A 93 5.76 -16.56 -8.97
C ILE A 93 4.44 -15.91 -9.35
N HIS A 94 4.05 -14.88 -8.62
CA HIS A 94 2.91 -14.03 -8.93
C HIS A 94 3.36 -12.77 -9.65
N GLU A 95 2.81 -12.54 -10.85
CA GLU A 95 2.95 -11.25 -11.51
C GLU A 95 2.00 -10.23 -10.85
N ILE A 96 2.57 -9.19 -10.25
CA ILE A 96 1.84 -8.13 -9.53
C ILE A 96 2.03 -6.75 -10.17
N THR A 97 2.55 -6.69 -11.41
CA THR A 97 2.81 -5.44 -12.15
C THR A 97 1.62 -4.49 -12.17
N LYS A 98 0.43 -5.00 -12.50
CA LYS A 98 -0.79 -4.18 -12.53
C LYS A 98 -1.15 -3.62 -11.15
N ILE A 99 -1.05 -4.46 -10.12
CA ILE A 99 -1.35 -4.08 -8.72
C ILE A 99 -0.39 -2.97 -8.27
N MET A 100 0.91 -3.13 -8.53
CA MET A 100 1.92 -2.14 -8.19
C MET A 100 1.70 -0.82 -8.92
N SER A 101 1.39 -0.85 -10.21
CA SER A 101 1.09 0.37 -10.98
C SER A 101 -0.16 1.10 -10.48
N GLU A 102 -1.21 0.37 -10.10
CA GLU A 102 -2.42 0.96 -9.49
C GLU A 102 -2.11 1.56 -8.11
N PHE A 103 -1.30 0.86 -7.30
CA PHE A 103 -0.87 1.36 -6.00
C PHE A 103 -0.05 2.66 -6.11
N GLU A 104 0.87 2.74 -7.06
CA GLU A 104 1.65 3.96 -7.33
C GLU A 104 0.76 5.15 -7.76
N LYS A 105 -0.24 4.91 -8.62
CA LYS A 105 -1.22 5.93 -9.01
C LYS A 105 -2.01 6.44 -7.81
N LEU A 106 -2.56 5.54 -7.00
CA LEU A 106 -3.31 5.89 -5.80
C LEU A 106 -2.43 6.65 -4.80
N SER A 107 -1.19 6.21 -4.59
CA SER A 107 -0.24 6.89 -3.71
C SER A 107 0.02 8.33 -4.18
N LYS A 108 0.17 8.53 -5.50
CA LYS A 108 0.32 9.85 -6.09
C LYS A 108 -0.92 10.72 -5.87
N GLU A 109 -2.12 10.22 -6.17
CA GLU A 109 -3.37 10.95 -5.97
C GLU A 109 -3.58 11.34 -4.50
N VAL A 110 -3.28 10.44 -3.56
CA VAL A 110 -3.34 10.73 -2.12
C VAL A 110 -2.37 11.85 -1.74
N ASN A 111 -1.15 11.84 -2.29
CA ASN A 111 -0.17 12.89 -2.01
C ASN A 111 -0.58 14.23 -2.65
N GLU A 112 -1.13 14.22 -3.86
CA GLU A 112 -1.66 15.42 -4.50
C GLU A 112 -2.83 16.01 -3.70
N LEU A 113 -3.76 15.19 -3.23
CA LEU A 113 -4.86 15.62 -2.36
C LEU A 113 -4.33 16.19 -1.03
N LYS A 114 -3.32 15.56 -0.42
CA LYS A 114 -2.69 16.08 0.80
C LYS A 114 -2.06 17.45 0.57
N GLU A 115 -1.33 17.63 -0.54
CA GLU A 115 -0.73 18.93 -0.88
C GLU A 115 -1.81 19.96 -1.25
N MET A 116 -2.89 19.58 -1.94
CA MET A 116 -4.02 20.47 -2.20
C MET A 116 -4.69 20.94 -0.90
N ILE A 117 -4.93 20.02 0.05
CA ILE A 117 -5.46 20.35 1.38
C ILE A 117 -4.51 21.32 2.09
N LYS A 118 -3.21 21.01 2.11
CA LYS A 118 -2.17 21.86 2.72
C LYS A 118 -2.03 23.22 2.04
N ASN A 119 -2.24 23.33 0.73
CA ASN A 119 -2.14 24.60 0.02
C ASN A 119 -3.42 25.43 0.12
N THR A 120 -4.59 24.78 0.12
CA THR A 120 -5.90 25.44 0.23
C THR A 120 -6.16 25.89 1.67
N PHE A 121 -5.86 25.02 2.62
CA PHE A 121 -6.11 25.22 4.04
C PHE A 121 -4.82 25.48 4.83
N GLY A 122 -3.68 25.70 4.16
CA GLY A 122 -2.42 26.01 4.85
C GLY A 122 -2.05 24.99 5.93
N SER A 123 -1.36 25.48 6.94
CA SER A 123 -1.32 24.90 8.29
C SER A 123 -2.45 25.47 9.17
N TYR A 124 -3.53 26.00 8.56
CA TYR A 124 -4.54 26.77 9.28
C TYR A 124 -5.27 25.84 10.24
N LYS A 125 -4.96 25.98 11.53
CA LYS A 125 -5.82 25.48 12.60
C LYS A 125 -7.12 26.26 12.48
N PHE A 126 -8.18 25.62 11.98
CA PHE A 126 -9.50 26.22 12.04
C PHE A 126 -9.90 26.30 13.50
N LEU A 127 -9.99 27.52 14.00
CA LEU A 127 -10.57 27.75 15.31
C LEU A 127 -12.09 27.66 15.18
N ILE A 128 -12.73 26.96 16.11
CA ILE A 128 -14.19 26.94 16.18
C ILE A 128 -14.60 28.03 17.18
N ALA A 129 -15.29 29.06 16.72
CA ALA A 129 -15.90 30.06 17.57
C ALA A 129 -17.36 29.72 17.87
N CYS A 130 -17.82 30.06 19.07
CA CYS A 130 -19.21 29.94 19.44
C CYS A 130 -20.01 31.04 18.74
N SER A 131 -21.04 30.70 17.97
CA SER A 131 -21.91 31.65 17.29
C SER A 131 -22.61 32.61 18.26
N ASP A 132 -22.89 32.16 19.48
CA ASP A 132 -23.67 32.92 20.47
C ASP A 132 -22.81 33.79 21.38
N CYS A 133 -21.73 33.23 21.95
CA CYS A 133 -20.90 33.93 22.94
C CYS A 133 -19.48 34.25 22.47
N GLN A 134 -19.14 33.90 21.23
CA GLN A 134 -17.85 34.17 20.58
C GLN A 134 -16.62 33.57 21.28
N LYS A 135 -16.79 32.69 22.29
CA LYS A 135 -15.69 31.89 22.84
C LYS A 135 -15.07 31.03 21.74
N ILE A 136 -13.76 30.83 21.81
CA ILE A 136 -12.98 30.03 20.85
C ILE A 136 -12.64 28.69 21.49
N ARG A 137 -12.83 27.60 20.74
CA ARG A 137 -12.45 26.24 21.13
C ARG A 137 -10.97 26.00 20.86
N LEU A 138 -10.23 25.62 21.89
CA LEU A 138 -8.84 25.18 21.81
C LEU A 138 -8.73 23.70 21.42
N GLU A 139 -7.53 23.23 21.10
CA GLU A 139 -7.29 21.84 20.66
C GLU A 139 -7.60 20.79 21.73
N ASP A 140 -7.45 21.14 23.01
CA ASP A 140 -7.83 20.29 24.15
C ASP A 140 -9.35 20.24 24.38
N GLY A 141 -10.12 20.97 23.58
CA GLY A 141 -11.57 21.06 23.66
C GLY A 141 -12.11 22.11 24.63
N THR A 142 -11.25 22.86 25.31
CA THR A 142 -11.65 23.96 26.19
C THR A 142 -12.13 25.18 25.39
N TRP A 143 -12.93 26.05 26.03
CA TRP A 143 -13.50 27.25 25.40
C TRP A 143 -13.05 28.49 26.16
N VAL A 144 -12.36 29.42 25.49
CA VAL A 144 -11.81 30.64 26.11
C VAL A 144 -12.26 31.89 25.36
N LYS A 145 -12.15 33.08 25.96
CA LYS A 145 -12.59 34.32 25.29
C LYS A 145 -11.53 34.80 24.28
N PRO A 146 -11.92 35.46 23.19
CA PRO A 146 -10.98 36.01 22.21
C PRO A 146 -9.92 36.95 22.80
N ALA A 147 -10.29 37.73 23.83
CA ALA A 147 -9.37 38.61 24.54
C ALA A 147 -8.18 37.88 25.18
N ASP A 148 -8.36 36.60 25.50
CA ASP A 148 -7.35 35.74 26.12
C ASP A 148 -6.39 35.12 25.08
N ILE A 149 -6.68 35.30 23.77
CA ILE A 149 -5.91 34.72 22.66
C ILE A 149 -5.57 35.76 21.58
N LYS A 150 -4.89 36.84 21.95
CA LYS A 150 -4.50 37.90 20.98
C LYS A 150 -3.63 37.42 19.82
N SER A 151 -2.83 36.37 19.97
CA SER A 151 -1.83 35.94 18.97
C SER A 151 -2.34 34.94 17.92
N ILE A 152 -3.50 34.29 18.12
CA ILE A 152 -3.93 33.18 17.24
C ILE A 152 -4.92 33.64 16.16
N MET A 153 -5.64 34.76 16.38
CA MET A 153 -6.68 35.22 15.45
C MET A 153 -6.15 35.82 14.15
N GLU A 154 -4.88 36.25 14.09
CA GLU A 154 -4.32 36.94 12.91
C GLU A 154 -3.97 35.99 11.76
N THR A 155 -3.93 34.68 12.01
CA THR A 155 -3.45 33.68 11.05
C THR A 155 -4.37 32.46 10.94
N THR A 156 -5.66 32.55 11.27
CA THR A 156 -6.57 31.38 11.25
C THR A 156 -7.94 31.68 10.68
N GLY A 157 -8.49 30.74 9.90
CA GLY A 157 -9.90 30.77 9.51
C GLY A 157 -10.79 30.36 10.69
N ILE A 158 -11.90 31.08 10.91
CA ILE A 158 -12.84 30.79 12.00
C ILE A 158 -14.05 30.04 11.44
N SER A 159 -14.27 28.82 11.96
CA SER A 159 -15.54 28.09 11.79
C SER A 159 -16.47 28.40 12.96
N HIS A 160 -17.76 28.14 12.80
CA HIS A 160 -18.79 28.47 13.80
C HIS A 160 -19.45 27.21 14.36
N GLY A 161 -19.71 27.21 15.66
CA GLY A 161 -20.45 26.17 16.38
C GLY A 161 -21.10 26.72 17.65
N LEU A 162 -21.57 25.85 18.56
CA LEU A 162 -22.05 26.28 19.88
C LEU A 162 -21.18 25.66 20.97
N CYS A 163 -20.77 26.46 21.95
CA CYS A 163 -20.11 25.95 23.14
C CYS A 163 -21.14 25.22 24.05
N PRO A 164 -20.70 24.35 24.97
CA PRO A 164 -21.61 23.59 25.83
C PRO A 164 -22.60 24.45 26.61
N GLU A 165 -22.17 25.64 27.06
CA GLU A 165 -23.03 26.60 27.77
C GLU A 165 -24.16 27.14 26.88
N CYS A 166 -23.84 27.51 25.63
CA CYS A 166 -24.80 28.04 24.67
C CYS A 166 -25.66 26.95 24.02
N ALA A 167 -25.15 25.73 23.88
CA ALA A 167 -25.90 24.60 23.35
C ALA A 167 -26.94 24.05 24.34
N LYS A 168 -26.70 24.21 25.65
CA LYS A 168 -27.51 23.61 26.72
C LYS A 168 -29.01 23.93 26.61
N PRO A 169 -29.46 25.19 26.41
CA PRO A 169 -30.89 25.50 26.31
C PRO A 169 -31.58 24.77 25.14
N TYR A 170 -30.90 24.67 23.99
CA TYR A 170 -31.42 23.99 22.82
C TYR A 170 -31.50 22.47 23.02
N ILE A 171 -30.48 21.88 23.65
CA ILE A 171 -30.46 20.44 23.97
C ILE A 171 -31.57 20.10 24.96
N GLU A 172 -31.77 20.92 26.00
CA GLU A 172 -32.84 20.73 26.98
C GLU A 172 -34.23 20.86 26.36
N ASP A 173 -34.43 21.80 25.43
CA ASP A 173 -35.70 21.93 24.69
C ASP A 173 -35.99 20.71 23.81
N LEU A 174 -34.97 20.15 23.15
CA LEU A 174 -35.11 18.93 22.35
C LEU A 174 -35.44 17.69 23.19
N ILE A 175 -34.88 17.58 24.39
CA ILE A 175 -35.19 16.48 25.32
C ILE A 175 -36.65 16.60 25.80
N LYS A 176 -37.08 17.79 26.20
CA LYS A 176 -38.46 18.03 26.69
C LYS A 176 -39.55 17.82 25.64
N LYS A 177 -39.23 17.98 24.34
CA LYS A 177 -40.18 17.75 23.23
C LYS A 177 -40.32 16.28 22.83
N LYS A 178 -39.50 15.39 23.39
CA LYS A 178 -39.49 13.96 23.06
C LYS A 178 -40.34 13.11 24.02
N ASP A 179 -40.81 13.72 25.10
CA ASP A 179 -41.83 13.21 26.03
C ASP A 179 -43.21 13.77 25.66
#